data_AF-A0A2L0I051-F1
#
_entry.id   AF-A0A2L0I051-F1
#
_cell.length_a   1.000
_cell.length_b   1.000
_cell.length_c   1.000
_cell.angle_alpha   90.00
_cell.angle_beta   90.00
_cell.angle_gamma   90.00
#
_symmetry.space_group_name_H-M   'P 1'
#
loop_
_entity.id
_entity.type
_entity.pdbx_description
1 polymer ?
#
loop_
_entity_poly.entity_id
_entity_poly.type
_entity_poly.pdbx_seq_one_letter_code
_entity_poly.pdbx_strand_id
1 'polypeptide(L)' 'MQDIQALIQGKVAPQTINLDELIVMAERYPQHTSTEYKLLEIAANIVLASYLEKAQQHL' A
#
# COMPACT_ATOMS: atom_id res chain seq x y z
N MET A 1 -6.46 6.98 5.34
CA MET A 1 -5.39 7.90 4.90
C MET A 1 -4.28 8.07 5.94
N GLN A 2 -4.58 8.20 7.24
CA GLN A 2 -3.54 8.31 8.27
C GLN A 2 -2.62 7.08 8.29
N ASP A 3 -3.18 5.87 8.24
CA ASP A 3 -2.39 4.63 8.24
C ASP A 3 -1.54 4.47 6.97
N ILE A 4 -2.04 4.98 5.83
CA ILE A 4 -1.31 5.02 4.56
C ILE A 4 -0.06 5.89 4.68
N GLN A 5 -0.20 7.08 5.27
CA GLN A 5 0.94 7.96 5.51
C GLN A 5 1.91 7.35 6.52
N ALA A 6 1.39 6.71 7.58
CA ALA A 6 2.22 6.01 8.55
C ALA A 6 3.02 4.88 7.90
N LEU A 7 2.41 4.12 7.00
CA LEU A 7 3.08 3.05 6.24
C LEU A 7 4.20 3.63 5.38
N ILE A 8 3.91 4.67 4.59
CA ILE A 8 4.90 5.31 3.70
C ILE A 8 6.07 5.89 4.49
N GLN A 9 5.82 6.34 5.73
CA GLN A 9 6.84 6.83 6.65
C GLN A 9 7.56 5.71 7.42
N GLY A 10 7.24 4.44 7.17
CA GLY A 10 7.84 3.30 7.86
C GLY A 10 7.45 3.16 9.33
N LYS A 11 6.38 3.82 9.77
CA LYS A 11 5.90 3.82 11.16
C LYS A 11 5.05 2.60 11.51
N VAL A 12 4.51 1.92 10.51
CA VAL A 12 3.74 0.67 10.65
C VAL A 12 4.27 -0.37 9.69
N ALA A 13 4.16 -1.64 10.07
CA ALA A 13 4.62 -2.74 9.23
C ALA A 13 3.71 -2.90 8.01
N PRO A 14 4.24 -3.21 6.81
CA PRO A 14 3.42 -3.37 5.61
C PRO A 14 2.31 -4.40 5.74
N GLN A 15 2.55 -5.47 6.50
CA GLN A 15 1.61 -6.59 6.60
C GLN A 15 0.41 -6.31 7.50
N THR A 16 0.35 -5.14 8.15
CA THR A 16 -0.83 -4.70 8.91
C THR A 16 -1.83 -3.96 8.04
N ILE A 17 -1.50 -3.66 6.78
CA ILE A 17 -2.36 -2.96 5.84
C ILE A 17 -3.05 -3.98 4.94
N ASN A 18 -4.38 -3.91 4.87
CA ASN A 18 -5.18 -4.78 4.01
C ASN A 18 -5.09 -4.30 2.54
N LEU A 19 -4.55 -5.15 1.66
CA LEU A 19 -4.37 -4.82 0.25
C LEU A 19 -5.71 -4.65 -0.49
N ASP A 20 -6.73 -5.44 -0.17
CA ASP A 20 -8.05 -5.33 -0.81
C ASP A 20 -8.69 -3.97 -0.49
N GLU A 21 -8.52 -3.49 0.74
CA GLU A 21 -8.99 -2.15 1.13
C GLU A 21 -8.26 -1.03 0.39
N LEU A 22 -6.95 -1.19 0.13
CA LEU A 22 -6.19 -0.22 -0.68
C LEU A 22 -6.74 -0.10 -2.10
N ILE A 23 -7.09 -1.23 -2.72
CA ILE A 23 -7.64 -1.27 -4.07
C ILE A 23 -9.01 -0.57 -4.09
N VAL A 24 -9.91 -0.94 -3.16
CA VAL A 24 -11.24 -0.31 -3.03
C VAL A 24 -11.13 1.20 -2.75
N MET A 25 -10.12 1.65 -1.99
CA MET A 25 -9.87 3.07 -1.79
C MET A 25 -9.39 3.75 -3.07
N ALA A 26 -8.53 3.11 -3.86
CA ALA A 26 -7.98 3.67 -5.08
C ALA A 26 -9.05 3.87 -6.16
N GLU A 27 -10.04 2.98 -6.24
CA GLU A 27 -11.19 3.08 -7.14
C GLU A 27 -12.02 4.36 -6.93
N ARG A 28 -11.96 4.96 -5.74
CA ARG A 28 -12.64 6.23 -5.44
C ARG A 28 -11.97 7.44 -6.10
N TYR A 29 -10.76 7.27 -6.62
CA TYR A 29 -9.96 8.31 -7.26
C TYR A 29 -9.80 7.99 -8.75
N PRO A 30 -10.74 8.41 -9.62
CA PRO A 30 -10.70 8.11 -11.05
C PRO A 30 -9.54 8.79 -11.78
N GLN A 31 -8.95 9.82 -11.18
CA GLN A 31 -7.77 10.50 -11.70
C GLN A 31 -6.51 9.84 -11.11
N HIS A 32 -5.86 8.99 -11.90
CA HIS A 32 -4.62 8.31 -11.49
C HIS A 32 -3.44 9.26 -11.21
N THR A 33 -3.58 10.54 -11.57
CA THR A 33 -2.62 11.60 -11.29
C THR A 33 -2.89 12.34 -9.97
N SER A 34 -3.99 12.03 -9.27
CA SER A 34 -4.28 12.67 -7.99
C SER A 34 -3.25 12.28 -6.94
N THR A 35 -3.02 13.19 -5.99
CA THR A 35 -2.11 12.94 -4.87
C THR A 35 -2.57 11.73 -4.05
N GLU A 36 -3.88 11.59 -3.84
CA GLU A 36 -4.47 10.48 -3.09
C GLU A 36 -4.27 9.14 -3.80
N TYR A 37 -4.51 9.09 -5.12
CA TYR A 37 -4.27 7.86 -5.89
C TYR A 37 -2.80 7.46 -5.81
N LYS A 38 -1.87 8.43 -5.95
CA LYS A 38 -0.43 8.16 -5.86
C LYS A 38 0.00 7.68 -4.48
N LEU A 39 -0.58 8.19 -3.40
CA LEU A 39 -0.31 7.66 -2.06
C LEU A 39 -0.78 6.21 -1.90
N LEU A 40 -1.94 5.86 -2.44
CA LEU A 40 -2.47 4.50 -2.40
C LEU A 40 -1.64 3.54 -3.28
N GLU A 41 -1.20 3.99 -4.45
CA GLU A 41 -0.28 3.25 -5.34
C GLU A 41 1.03 2.92 -4.63
N ILE A 42 1.66 3.90 -3.96
CA ILE A 42 2.90 3.69 -3.20
C ILE A 42 2.67 2.69 -2.06
N ALA A 43 1.56 2.83 -1.32
CA ALA A 43 1.24 1.93 -0.23
C ALA A 43 1.04 0.48 -0.71
N ALA A 44 0.30 0.29 -1.81
CA ALA A 44 0.10 -1.04 -2.39
C ALA A 44 1.43 -1.67 -2.81
N ASN A 45 2.33 -0.90 -3.41
CA ASN A 45 3.66 -1.38 -3.79
C ASN A 45 4.50 -1.81 -2.56
N ILE A 46 4.46 -1.05 -1.47
CA ILE A 46 5.16 -1.40 -0.22
C ILE A 46 4.63 -2.71 0.36
N VAL A 47 3.29 -2.87 0.40
CA VAL A 47 2.65 -4.10 0.89
C VAL A 47 3.02 -5.30 0.03
N LEU A 48 2.90 -5.18 -1.29
CA LEU A 48 3.23 -6.24 -2.24
C LEU A 48 4.72 -6.64 -2.17
N ALA A 49 5.63 -5.67 -2.11
CA ALA A 49 7.06 -5.92 -1.98
C ALA A 49 7.35 -6.72 -0.70
N SER A 50 6.71 -6.37 0.42
CA SER A 50 6.89 -7.08 1.68
C SER A 50 6.41 -8.53 1.63
N TYR A 51 5.29 -8.81 0.94
CA TYR A 51 4.85 -10.19 0.72
C TYR A 51 5.80 -10.95 -0.22
N LEU A 52 6.32 -10.30 -1.27
CA LEU A 52 7.32 -10.89 -2.15
C LEU A 52 8.60 -11.28 -1.38
N GLU A 53 9.11 -10.38 -0.53
CA GLU A 53 10.29 -10.66 0.31
C GLU A 53 10.06 -11.87 1.22
N LYS A 54 8.89 -11.94 1.87
CA LYS A 54 8.52 -13.10 2.69
C LYS A 54 8.44 -14.38 1.87
N ALA A 55 7.83 -14.33 0.68
CA ALA A 55 7.74 -15.49 -0.19
C ALA A 55 9.12 -15.98 -0.64
N GLN A 56 10.04 -15.05 -0.97
CA GLN A 56 11.41 -15.38 -1.36
C GLN A 56 12.21 -16.06 -0.24
N GLN A 57 11.92 -15.77 1.03
CA GLN A 57 12.57 -16.45 2.17
C GLN A 57 12.17 -17.93 2.30
N HIS A 58 11.12 -18.36 1.59
CA HIS A 58 10.61 -19.72 1.62
C HIS A 58 10.89 -20.50 0.31
N LEU A 59 11.64 -19.91 -0.61
CA LEU A 59 12.11 -20.52 -1.87
C LEU A 59 13.62 -20.78 -1.81
#